data_AF-A0A9W5TWL7-F1
#
_entry.id   AF-A0A9W5TWL7-F1
#
_cell.length_a   1.000
_cell.length_b   1.000
_cell.length_c   1.000
_cell.angle_alpha   90.00
_cell.angle_beta   90.00
_cell.angle_gamma   90.00
#
_symmetry.space_group_name_H-M   'P 1'
#
loop_
_entity.id
_entity.type
_entity.pdbx_description
1 polymer ?
#
loop_
_entity_poly.entity_id
_entity_poly.type
_entity_poly.pdbx_seq_one_letter_code
_entity_poly.pdbx_strand_id
1 'polypeptide(L)' 'MEQFTFILAIVSLGLAISIFIGNILSNGLGKAFNTKSKSSKVMFICFLVYVISFVFYIFIGNN' A
#
# COMPACT_ATOMS: atom_id res chain seq x y z
N MET A 1 15.85 5.37 14.39
CA MET A 1 14.90 6.06 13.50
C MET A 1 14.53 5.19 12.31
N GLU A 2 15.51 4.56 11.65
CA GLU A 2 15.32 3.69 10.48
C GLU A 2 14.38 2.49 10.69
N GLN A 3 14.50 1.79 11.82
CA GLN A 3 13.66 0.61 12.09
C GLN A 3 12.16 0.94 12.19
N PHE A 4 11.81 2.10 12.76
CA PHE A 4 10.41 2.53 12.86
C PHE A 4 9.82 2.83 11.47
N THR A 5 10.56 3.53 10.62
CA THR A 5 10.16 3.81 9.23
C THR A 5 10.04 2.53 8.39
N PHE A 6 10.89 1.54 8.63
CA PHE A 6 10.84 0.25 7.95
C PHE A 6 9.59 -0.55 8.33
N ILE A 7 9.29 -0.65 9.62
CA ILE A 7 8.08 -1.32 10.12
C ILE A 7 6.83 -0.63 9.58
N LEU A 8 6.80 0.71 9.56
CA LEU A 8 5.67 1.48 9.02
C LEU A 8 5.44 1.19 7.53
N ALA A 9 6.51 1.09 6.75
CA ALA A 9 6.44 0.74 5.33
C ALA A 9 5.89 -0.69 5.13
N ILE A 10 6.40 -1.68 5.86
CA ILE A 10 5.93 -3.06 5.75
C ILE A 10 4.45 -3.19 6.14
N VAL A 11 4.01 -2.52 7.21
CA VAL A 11 2.60 -2.55 7.65
C VAL A 11 1.70 -1.90 6.59
N SER A 12 2.13 -0.78 6.00
CA SER A 12 1.38 -0.10 4.94
C SER A 12 1.25 -0.97 3.67
N LEU A 13 2.33 -1.67 3.30
CA LEU A 13 2.31 -2.65 2.21
C LEU A 13 1.36 -3.82 2.51
N GLY A 14 1.45 -4.38 3.73
CA GLY A 14 0.60 -5.48 4.16
C GLY A 14 -0.89 -5.14 4.12
N LEU A 15 -1.25 -3.92 4.52
CA LEU A 15 -2.61 -3.40 4.40
C LEU A 15 -3.05 -3.23 2.95
N ALA A 16 -2.20 -2.67 2.10
CA ALA A 16 -2.50 -2.50 0.68
C ALA A 16 -2.76 -3.85 -0.02
N ILE A 17 -1.91 -4.85 0.27
CA ILE A 17 -2.05 -6.22 -0.26
C ILE A 17 -3.33 -6.89 0.27
N SER A 18 -3.63 -6.76 1.57
CA SER A 18 -4.84 -7.33 2.18
C SER A 18 -6.12 -6.76 1.57
N ILE A 19 -6.16 -5.44 1.34
CA ILE A 19 -7.30 -4.77 0.68
C ILE A 19 -7.41 -5.22 -0.79
N PHE A 20 -6.30 -5.39 -1.49
CA PHE A 20 -6.29 -5.88 -2.86
C PHE A 20 -6.83 -7.30 -2.97
N ILE A 21 -6.33 -8.22 -2.13
CA ILE A 21 -6.78 -9.61 -2.08
C ILE A 21 -8.25 -9.67 -1.66
N GLY A 22 -8.66 -8.90 -0.66
CA GLY A 22 -10.07 -8.79 -0.24
C GLY A 22 -10.98 -8.32 -1.38
N ASN A 23 -10.56 -7.32 -2.15
CA ASN A 23 -11.30 -6.87 -3.34
C ASN A 23 -11.38 -7.94 -4.42
N ILE A 24 -10.30 -8.70 -4.64
CA ILE A 24 -10.29 -9.79 -5.60
C ILE A 24 -11.27 -10.90 -5.17
N LEU A 25 -11.25 -11.29 -3.89
CA LEU A 25 -12.14 -12.33 -3.37
C LEU A 25 -13.62 -11.89 -3.40
N SER A 26 -13.93 -10.66 -2.98
CA SER A 26 -15.31 -10.19 -2.90
C SER A 26 -15.92 -9.79 -4.24
N ASN A 27 -15.13 -9.19 -5.14
CA ASN A 27 -15.66 -8.55 -6.35
C ASN A 27 -15.09 -9.14 -7.65
N GLY A 28 -14.15 -10.09 -7.57
CA GLY A 28 -13.44 -10.65 -8.71
C GLY A 28 -12.35 -9.73 -9.26
N LEU A 29 -11.48 -10.30 -10.10
CA LEU A 29 -10.34 -9.59 -10.71
C LEU A 29 -10.78 -8.35 -11.52
N GLY A 30 -11.89 -8.46 -12.26
CA GLY A 30 -12.37 -7.39 -13.15
C GLY A 30 -12.79 -6.11 -12.44
N LYS A 31 -13.29 -6.21 -11.20
CA LYS A 31 -13.62 -5.03 -10.37
C LYS A 31 -12.47 -4.57 -9.49
N ALA A 32 -11.53 -5.45 -9.16
CA ALA A 32 -10.33 -5.08 -8.39
C ALA A 32 -9.46 -4.04 -9.12
N PHE A 33 -9.38 -4.12 -10.45
CA PHE A 33 -8.70 -3.14 -11.30
C PHE A 33 -9.57 -1.97 -11.75
N ASN A 34 -10.84 -1.92 -11.32
CA ASN A 34 -11.72 -0.83 -11.69
C ASN A 34 -11.45 0.40 -10.81
N THR A 35 -10.62 1.31 -11.32
CA THR A 35 -10.17 2.55 -10.68
C THR A 35 -11.29 3.54 -10.33
N LYS A 36 -12.51 3.33 -10.86
CA LYS A 36 -13.71 4.10 -10.48
C LYS A 36 -14.29 3.69 -9.13
N SER A 37 -13.94 2.51 -8.60
CA SER A 37 -14.51 2.04 -7.33
C SER A 37 -13.85 2.74 -6.12
N LYS A 38 -14.66 3.03 -5.08
CA LYS A 38 -14.15 3.59 -3.81
C LYS A 38 -13.03 2.73 -3.21
N SER A 39 -13.15 1.40 -3.32
CA SER A 39 -12.19 0.44 -2.78
C SER A 39 -10.84 0.48 -3.50
N SER A 40 -10.84 0.59 -4.84
CA SER A 40 -9.61 0.74 -5.62
C SER A 40 -8.88 2.05 -5.30
N LYS A 41 -9.61 3.16 -5.06
CA LYS A 41 -9.01 4.42 -4.61
C LYS A 41 -8.31 4.31 -3.26
N VAL A 42 -8.93 3.64 -2.29
CA VAL A 42 -8.35 3.44 -0.95
C VAL A 42 -7.08 2.59 -1.03
N MET A 43 -7.09 1.54 -1.86
CA MET A 43 -5.92 0.72 -2.14
C MET A 43 -4.79 1.54 -2.75
N PHE A 44 -5.10 2.39 -3.76
CA PHE A 44 -4.12 3.25 -4.41
C PHE A 44 -3.51 4.27 -3.43
N ILE A 45 -4.34 4.85 -2.56
CA ILE A 45 -3.88 5.78 -1.52
C ILE A 45 -2.94 5.08 -0.53
N CYS A 46 -3.30 3.90 -0.02
CA CYS A 46 -2.43 3.13 0.87
C CYS A 46 -1.10 2.77 0.19
N PHE A 47 -1.15 2.38 -1.09
CA PHE A 47 0.06 2.09 -1.86
C PHE A 47 0.94 3.34 -2.06
N LEU A 48 0.34 4.51 -2.29
CA LEU A 48 1.07 5.77 -2.40
C LEU A 48 1.77 6.15 -1.08
N VAL A 49 1.09 5.99 0.05
CA VAL A 49 1.67 6.21 1.39
C VAL A 49 2.83 5.25 1.65
N TYR A 50 2.70 3.98 1.24
CA TYR A 50 3.79 3.02 1.28
C TYR A 50 5.01 3.50 0.48
N VAL A 51 4.82 3.86 -0.80
CA VAL A 51 5.92 4.30 -1.67
C VAL A 51 6.63 5.52 -1.08
N ILE A 52 5.89 6.52 -0.60
CA ILE A 52 6.47 7.72 0.01
C ILE A 52 7.27 7.35 1.26
N SER A 53 6.70 6.53 2.16
CA SER A 53 7.38 6.12 3.39
C SER A 53 8.64 5.30 3.11
N PHE A 54 8.61 4.46 2.06
CA PHE A 54 9.74 3.64 1.65
C PHE A 54 10.87 4.47 1.02
N VAL A 55 10.53 5.49 0.21
CA VAL A 55 11.50 6.44 -0.33
C VAL A 55 12.19 7.22 0.79
N PHE A 56 11.43 7.71 1.78
CA PHE A 56 12.00 8.36 2.96
C PHE A 56 12.92 7.43 3.77
N TYR A 57 12.54 6.15 3.92
CA TYR A 57 13.38 5.15 4.58
C TYR A 57 14.71 4.97 3.86
N ILE A 58 14.70 4.79 2.53
CA ILE A 58 15.93 4.66 1.73
C ILE A 58 16.80 5.91 1.86
N PHE A 59 16.19 7.10 1.82
CA PHE A 59 16.93 8.36 1.87
C PHE A 59 17.59 8.59 3.24
N ILE A 60 16.94 8.15 4.33
CA ILE A 60 17.49 8.24 5.70
C ILE A 60 18.56 7.18 5.95
N GLY A 61 18.39 5.96 5.44
CA GLY A 61 19.34 4.86 5.66
C GLY A 61 20.56 4.87 4.74
N ASN A 62 20.55 5.71 3.69
CA ASN A 62 21.68 5.90 2.79
C ASN A 62 22.54 7.13 3.14
N ASN A 63 22.34 7.72 4.32
CA ASN A 63 23.05 8.91 4.81
C ASN A 63 23.65 8.62 6.19
#